data_AF-A0A432XRT5-F1
#
_entry.id   AF-A0A432XRT5-F1
#
_cell.length_a   1.000
_cell.length_b   1.000
_cell.length_c   1.000
_cell.angle_alpha   90.00
_cell.angle_beta   90.00
_cell.angle_gamma   90.00
#
_symmetry.space_group_name_H-M   'P 1'
#
loop_
_entity.id
_entity.type
_entity.pdbx_description
1 polymer ?
#
loop_
_entity_poly.entity_id
_entity_poly.type
_entity_poly.pdbx_seq_one_letter_code
_entity_poly.pdbx_strand_id
1 'polypeptide(L)'
;MKRIVVLISGTGSNMQAIVDACEKQQINGEVVAVIANKETAKGLGKAADRGIATHALSHKAFDSREAYDAELQALIDTYQPDLVILAGFMRILTADFTRHFAGRMLNIHPSLLPKYKGVNTHQRALDAGDKEHGVSVHFVTEELDGGPVVLQAKVPVFEGDTGDDLQARVHEQEHRIYPLVVKWFCDDRLALGAQGVELDNQPLGPQGYASED
;
A
#
# COMPACT_ATOMS: atom_id res chain seq x y z
N MET A 1 -14.36 -8.48 12.92
CA MET A 1 -13.79 -8.25 11.58
C MET A 1 -12.99 -6.96 11.66
N LYS A 2 -11.77 -6.94 11.14
CA LYS A 2 -10.89 -5.75 11.25
C LYS A 2 -11.38 -4.64 10.31
N ARG A 3 -11.25 -3.38 10.72
CA ARG A 3 -11.71 -2.20 9.97
C ARG A 3 -10.54 -1.61 9.17
N ILE A 4 -10.72 -1.50 7.86
CA ILE A 4 -9.68 -1.07 6.92
C ILE A 4 -10.08 0.28 6.32
N VAL A 5 -9.17 1.25 6.38
CA VAL A 5 -9.28 2.52 5.64
C VAL A 5 -8.23 2.54 4.53
N VAL A 6 -8.64 2.84 3.30
CA VAL A 6 -7.75 2.84 2.12
C VAL A 6 -7.55 4.26 1.62
N LEU A 7 -6.28 4.66 1.46
CA LEU A 7 -5.87 5.94 0.88
C LEU A 7 -5.46 5.76 -0.58
N ILE A 8 -5.96 6.61 -1.48
CA ILE A 8 -5.71 6.54 -2.93
C ILE A 8 -5.44 7.92 -3.56
N SER A 9 -4.86 7.94 -4.76
CA SER A 9 -4.75 9.17 -5.58
C SER A 9 -5.24 9.02 -7.02
N GLY A 10 -5.72 7.84 -7.42
CA GLY A 10 -5.93 7.52 -8.84
C GLY A 10 -7.02 6.48 -9.10
N THR A 11 -6.70 5.51 -9.94
CA THR A 11 -7.65 4.53 -10.49
C THR A 11 -8.17 3.52 -9.48
N GLY A 12 -7.45 3.29 -8.37
CA GLY A 12 -7.83 2.38 -7.29
C GLY A 12 -7.83 0.91 -7.69
N SER A 13 -6.92 0.45 -8.57
CA SER A 13 -6.83 -0.98 -8.92
C SER A 13 -6.50 -1.86 -7.71
N ASN A 14 -5.46 -1.51 -6.95
CA ASN A 14 -5.12 -2.19 -5.69
C ASN A 14 -6.24 -2.13 -4.64
N MET A 15 -6.91 -0.98 -4.51
CA MET A 15 -8.06 -0.84 -3.61
C MET A 15 -9.16 -1.83 -3.99
N GLN A 16 -9.53 -1.94 -5.27
CA GLN A 16 -10.54 -2.90 -5.72
C GLN A 16 -10.12 -4.34 -5.42
N ALA A 17 -8.86 -4.72 -5.64
CA ALA A 17 -8.39 -6.07 -5.34
C ALA A 17 -8.57 -6.42 -3.85
N ILE A 18 -8.33 -5.46 -2.95
CA ILE A 18 -8.56 -5.63 -1.50
C ILE A 18 -10.06 -5.73 -1.19
N VAL A 19 -10.88 -4.83 -1.76
CA VAL A 19 -12.34 -4.87 -1.58
C VAL A 19 -12.94 -6.18 -2.07
N ASP A 20 -12.55 -6.64 -3.27
CA ASP A 20 -12.97 -7.93 -3.83
C ASP A 20 -12.62 -9.11 -2.91
N ALA A 21 -11.43 -9.09 -2.31
CA ALA A 21 -10.99 -10.13 -1.39
C ALA A 21 -11.76 -10.09 -0.06
N CYS A 22 -12.13 -8.91 0.45
CA CYS A 22 -13.01 -8.78 1.62
C CYS A 22 -14.43 -9.29 1.33
N GLU A 23 -15.03 -8.89 0.20
CA GLU A 23 -16.38 -9.33 -0.21
C GLU A 23 -16.45 -10.85 -0.42
N LYS A 24 -15.39 -11.46 -0.94
CA LYS A 24 -15.25 -12.92 -1.09
C LYS A 24 -14.88 -13.64 0.22
N GLN A 25 -14.82 -12.92 1.35
CA GLN A 25 -14.45 -13.46 2.66
C GLN A 25 -13.05 -14.11 2.70
N GLN A 26 -12.15 -13.72 1.79
CA GLN A 26 -10.76 -14.18 1.80
C GLN A 26 -9.94 -13.44 2.86
N ILE A 27 -10.29 -12.18 3.12
CA ILE A 27 -9.76 -11.33 4.18
C ILE A 27 -10.82 -11.23 5.30
N ASN A 28 -10.44 -11.48 6.55
CA ASN A 28 -11.29 -11.24 7.73
C ASN A 28 -11.34 -9.74 8.10
N GLY A 29 -11.66 -8.90 7.12
CA GLY A 29 -11.61 -7.45 7.19
C GLY A 29 -12.70 -6.80 6.34
N GLU A 30 -13.02 -5.56 6.67
CA GLU A 30 -14.01 -4.73 5.97
C GLU A 30 -13.37 -3.40 5.59
N VAL A 31 -13.51 -3.00 4.32
CA VAL A 31 -13.09 -1.66 3.88
C VAL A 31 -14.20 -0.68 4.23
N VAL A 32 -13.99 0.08 5.31
CA VAL A 32 -15.02 0.96 5.89
C VAL A 32 -14.99 2.36 5.30
N ALA A 33 -13.85 2.79 4.73
CA ALA A 33 -13.74 4.04 4.01
C ALA A 33 -12.62 4.01 2.96
N VAL A 34 -12.81 4.79 1.89
CA VAL A 34 -11.78 5.14 0.90
C VAL A 34 -11.62 6.64 0.86
N ILE A 35 -10.40 7.13 1.10
CA ILE A 35 -10.09 8.56 1.13
C ILE A 35 -9.10 8.86 0.01
N ALA A 36 -9.40 9.87 -0.81
CA ALA A 36 -8.51 10.32 -1.86
C ALA A 36 -8.02 11.75 -1.62
N ASN A 37 -6.76 12.01 -1.98
CA ASN A 37 -6.23 13.38 -1.99
C ASN A 37 -6.60 14.20 -3.24
N LYS A 38 -7.36 13.60 -4.16
CA LYS A 38 -7.86 14.19 -5.41
C LYS A 38 -9.32 13.83 -5.59
N GLU A 39 -10.18 14.84 -5.77
CA GLU A 39 -11.60 14.66 -6.08
C GLU A 39 -11.83 13.85 -7.38
N THR A 40 -10.91 13.96 -8.33
CA THR A 40 -10.98 13.25 -9.62
C THR A 40 -10.48 11.81 -9.57
N ALA A 41 -10.12 11.28 -8.39
CA ALA A 41 -9.67 9.91 -8.24
C ALA A 41 -10.81 8.94 -8.59
N LYS A 42 -10.69 8.26 -9.74
CA LYS A 42 -11.69 7.29 -10.22
C LYS A 42 -11.98 6.16 -9.22
N GLY A 43 -11.04 5.87 -8.31
CA GLY A 43 -11.24 4.90 -7.24
C GLY A 43 -12.35 5.28 -6.25
N LEU A 44 -12.68 6.57 -6.08
CA LEU A 44 -13.80 6.99 -5.22
C LEU A 44 -15.14 6.47 -5.77
N GLY A 45 -15.41 6.68 -7.06
CA GLY A 45 -16.64 6.17 -7.69
C GLY A 45 -16.77 4.65 -7.55
N LYS A 46 -15.68 3.92 -7.81
CA LYS A 46 -15.64 2.45 -7.68
C LYS A 46 -15.92 1.94 -6.25
N ALA A 47 -15.50 2.69 -5.24
CA ALA A 47 -15.78 2.36 -3.84
C ALA A 47 -17.24 2.70 -3.47
N ALA A 48 -17.73 3.86 -3.93
CA ALA A 48 -19.11 4.28 -3.72
C ALA A 48 -20.12 3.32 -4.39
N ASP A 49 -19.82 2.81 -5.58
CA ASP A 49 -20.63 1.80 -6.30
C ASP A 49 -20.81 0.50 -5.49
N ARG A 50 -19.93 0.26 -4.51
CA ARG A 50 -19.97 -0.88 -3.59
C ARG A 50 -20.49 -0.53 -2.19
N GLY A 51 -21.02 0.69 -2.03
CA GLY A 51 -21.56 1.17 -0.75
C GLY A 51 -20.51 1.55 0.29
N ILE A 52 -19.24 1.65 -0.08
CA ILE A 52 -18.16 2.06 0.84
C ILE A 52 -18.18 3.57 1.00
N ALA A 53 -18.00 4.07 2.23
CA ALA A 53 -17.90 5.50 2.49
C ALA A 53 -16.69 6.10 1.76
N THR A 54 -16.88 7.24 1.10
CA THR A 54 -15.81 7.88 0.32
C THR A 54 -15.62 9.33 0.70
N HIS A 55 -14.35 9.77 0.70
CA HIS A 55 -13.99 11.16 0.97
C HIS A 55 -12.94 11.65 -0.01
N ALA A 56 -13.12 12.87 -0.48
CA ALA A 56 -12.08 13.60 -1.19
C ALA A 56 -11.55 14.70 -0.28
N LEU A 57 -10.29 14.59 0.15
CA LEU A 57 -9.62 15.60 0.95
C LEU A 57 -8.48 16.21 0.13
N SER A 58 -8.76 17.34 -0.51
CA SER A 58 -7.77 18.01 -1.36
C SER A 58 -6.71 18.72 -0.51
N HIS A 59 -5.45 18.30 -0.63
CA HIS A 59 -4.32 18.97 0.01
C HIS A 59 -4.14 20.45 -0.39
N LYS A 60 -4.79 20.90 -1.47
CA LYS A 60 -4.77 22.30 -1.91
C LYS A 60 -5.65 23.21 -1.03
N ALA A 61 -6.51 22.63 -0.20
CA ALA A 61 -7.37 23.36 0.73
C ALA A 61 -6.66 23.71 2.06
N PHE A 62 -5.37 23.40 2.20
CA PHE A 62 -4.62 23.54 3.45
C PHE A 62 -3.33 24.31 3.21
N ASP A 63 -2.95 25.12 4.20
CA ASP A 63 -1.78 26.00 4.13
C ASP A 63 -0.45 25.27 4.36
N SER A 64 -0.48 24.03 4.89
CA SER A 64 0.71 23.22 5.14
C SER A 64 0.44 21.73 5.02
N ARG A 65 1.52 20.94 4.98
CA ARG A 65 1.43 19.47 4.99
C ARG A 65 0.89 18.96 6.33
N GLU A 66 1.31 19.59 7.41
CA GLU A 66 0.94 19.27 8.78
C GLU A 66 -0.55 19.50 9.01
N ALA A 67 -1.10 20.62 8.52
CA ALA A 67 -2.54 20.91 8.61
C ALA A 67 -3.37 19.90 7.82
N TYR A 68 -2.93 19.54 6.61
CA TYR A 68 -3.57 18.52 5.80
C TYR A 68 -3.55 17.14 6.47
N ASP A 69 -2.39 16.71 6.95
CA ASP A 69 -2.22 15.39 7.57
C ASP A 69 -2.99 15.29 8.89
N ALA A 70 -3.07 16.36 9.67
CA ALA A 70 -3.89 16.39 10.89
C ALA A 70 -5.38 16.20 10.59
N GLU A 71 -5.90 16.86 9.54
CA GLU A 71 -7.30 16.68 9.12
C GLU A 71 -7.53 15.28 8.54
N LEU A 72 -6.59 14.78 7.72
CA LEU A 72 -6.65 13.43 7.18
C LEU A 72 -6.66 12.40 8.31
N GLN A 73 -5.81 12.56 9.31
CA GLN A 73 -5.75 11.70 10.49
C GLN A 73 -7.08 11.72 11.26
N ALA A 74 -7.60 12.91 11.56
CA ALA A 74 -8.88 13.05 12.27
C ALA A 74 -10.02 12.37 11.52
N LEU A 75 -10.09 12.55 10.19
CA LEU A 75 -11.05 11.89 9.33
C LEU A 75 -10.91 10.37 9.37
N ILE A 76 -9.69 9.84 9.25
CA ILE A 76 -9.39 8.40 9.33
C ILE A 76 -9.84 7.85 10.69
N ASP A 77 -9.55 8.55 11.78
CA ASP A 77 -9.85 8.10 13.14
C ASP A 77 -11.37 8.03 13.42
N THR A 78 -12.20 8.79 12.71
CA THR A 78 -13.68 8.65 12.81
C THR A 78 -14.16 7.25 12.41
N TYR A 79 -13.37 6.54 11.60
CA TYR A 79 -13.65 5.17 11.18
C TYR A 79 -13.09 4.11 12.12
N GLN A 80 -12.31 4.49 13.15
CA GLN A 80 -11.68 3.55 14.09
C GLN A 80 -10.97 2.39 13.38
N PRO A 81 -10.01 2.65 12.47
CA PRO A 81 -9.36 1.60 11.70
C PRO A 81 -8.42 0.77 12.55
N ASP A 82 -8.47 -0.54 12.32
CA ASP A 82 -7.41 -1.47 12.72
C ASP A 82 -6.22 -1.40 11.75
N LEU A 83 -6.47 -1.03 10.49
CA LEU A 83 -5.45 -0.98 9.44
C LEU A 83 -5.69 0.18 8.45
N VAL A 84 -4.62 0.90 8.14
CA VAL A 84 -4.58 1.92 7.07
C VAL A 84 -3.77 1.38 5.88
N ILE A 85 -4.31 1.48 4.67
CA ILE A 85 -3.70 0.96 3.45
C ILE A 85 -3.41 2.11 2.50
N LEU A 86 -2.16 2.25 2.07
CA LEU A 86 -1.79 3.15 0.97
C LEU A 86 -1.85 2.37 -0.34
N ALA A 87 -2.85 2.66 -1.17
CA ALA A 87 -3.07 1.99 -2.46
C ALA A 87 -2.90 2.99 -3.60
N GLY A 88 -1.64 3.35 -3.89
CA GLY A 88 -1.30 4.38 -4.86
C GLY A 88 -1.59 5.80 -4.34
N PHE A 89 -1.28 6.04 -3.07
CA PHE A 89 -1.40 7.37 -2.43
C PHE A 89 -0.14 8.19 -2.73
N MET A 90 -0.25 9.14 -3.66
CA MET A 90 0.86 9.90 -4.23
C MET A 90 1.16 11.18 -3.45
N ARG A 91 1.27 11.07 -2.13
CA ARG A 91 1.60 12.17 -1.20
C ARG A 91 2.52 11.66 -0.10
N ILE A 92 3.57 12.43 0.19
CA ILE A 92 4.47 12.14 1.30
C ILE A 92 3.77 12.56 2.60
N LEU A 93 3.59 11.60 3.49
CA LEU A 93 3.02 11.79 4.82
C LEU A 93 4.08 12.34 5.78
N THR A 94 3.65 13.11 6.77
CA THR A 94 4.49 13.68 7.83
C THR A 94 4.86 12.61 8.86
N ALA A 95 5.90 12.90 9.63
CA ALA A 95 6.37 12.00 10.68
C ALA A 95 5.28 11.76 11.74
N ASP A 96 4.56 12.80 12.16
CA ASP A 96 3.46 12.69 13.13
C ASP A 96 2.36 11.74 12.62
N PHE A 97 1.94 11.88 11.36
CA PHE A 97 0.96 10.99 10.75
C PHE A 97 1.42 9.54 10.74
N THR A 98 2.66 9.29 10.30
CA THR A 98 3.19 7.91 10.24
C THR A 98 3.36 7.29 11.62
N ARG A 99 3.74 8.07 12.65
CA ARG A 99 3.81 7.60 14.03
C ARG A 99 2.45 7.24 14.61
N HIS A 100 1.40 8.00 14.31
CA HIS A 100 0.04 7.72 14.80
C HIS A 100 -0.52 6.37 14.32
N PHE A 101 -0.14 5.95 13.11
CA PHE A 101 -0.50 4.65 12.53
C PHE A 101 0.65 3.63 12.52
N ALA A 102 1.69 3.83 13.34
CA ALA A 102 2.84 2.92 13.40
C ALA A 102 2.40 1.48 13.70
N GLY A 103 2.93 0.53 12.93
CA GLY A 103 2.59 -0.89 13.04
C GLY A 103 1.19 -1.27 12.52
N ARG A 104 0.39 -0.31 12.03
CA ARG A 104 -0.95 -0.53 11.46
C ARG A 104 -1.20 0.25 10.18
N MET A 105 -0.12 0.60 9.46
CA MET A 105 -0.17 1.22 8.15
C MET A 105 0.73 0.50 7.16
N LEU A 106 0.17 0.06 6.05
CA LEU A 106 0.88 -0.65 4.99
C LEU A 106 0.89 0.17 3.70
N ASN A 107 1.96 0.01 2.93
CA ASN A 107 2.08 0.54 1.58
C ASN A 107 2.56 -0.55 0.63
N ILE A 108 2.21 -0.40 -0.65
CA ILE A 108 2.75 -1.19 -1.74
C ILE A 108 3.58 -0.29 -2.65
N HIS A 109 4.81 -0.72 -2.93
CA HIS A 109 5.77 0.04 -3.70
C HIS A 109 6.21 -0.76 -4.93
N PRO A 110 6.14 -0.20 -6.15
CA PRO A 110 6.41 -0.91 -7.40
C PRO A 110 7.93 -1.06 -7.66
N SER A 111 8.68 -1.59 -6.70
CA SER A 111 10.05 -2.06 -6.89
C SER A 111 10.41 -3.14 -5.88
N LEU A 112 11.55 -3.80 -6.09
CA LEU A 112 12.20 -4.65 -5.09
C LEU A 112 13.01 -3.78 -4.12
N LEU A 113 12.36 -3.26 -3.09
CA LEU A 113 13.01 -2.47 -2.05
C LEU A 113 14.23 -3.22 -1.47
N PRO A 114 15.35 -2.53 -1.19
CA PRO A 114 15.50 -1.06 -1.15
C PRO A 114 15.77 -0.38 -2.51
N LYS A 115 15.79 -1.13 -3.63
CA LYS A 115 16.01 -0.50 -4.96
C LYS A 115 14.84 0.42 -5.32
N TYR A 116 15.16 1.51 -6.02
CA TYR A 116 14.19 2.41 -6.67
C TYR A 116 13.08 2.95 -5.76
N LYS A 117 13.41 3.51 -4.59
CA LYS A 117 12.49 4.34 -3.79
C LYS A 117 11.95 5.52 -4.62
N GLY A 118 10.74 5.98 -4.33
CA GLY A 118 10.09 7.09 -5.03
C GLY A 118 9.45 6.70 -6.38
N VAL A 119 9.39 7.64 -7.32
CA VAL A 119 8.60 7.47 -8.55
C VAL A 119 9.40 6.89 -9.72
N ASN A 120 8.69 6.58 -10.82
CA ASN A 120 9.24 6.11 -12.11
C ASN A 120 10.10 4.84 -11.98
N THR A 121 9.71 3.93 -11.09
CA THR A 121 10.48 2.73 -10.74
C THR A 121 10.70 1.81 -11.94
N HIS A 122 9.66 1.60 -12.76
CA HIS A 122 9.72 0.74 -13.95
C HIS A 122 10.74 1.25 -14.97
N GLN A 123 10.67 2.53 -15.32
CA GLN A 123 11.61 3.14 -16.27
C GLN A 123 13.04 3.07 -15.73
N ARG A 124 13.24 3.33 -14.44
CA ARG A 124 14.57 3.25 -13.81
C ARG A 124 15.15 1.83 -13.81
N ALA A 125 14.31 0.80 -13.71
CA ALA A 125 14.75 -0.58 -13.83
C ALA A 125 15.19 -0.91 -15.26
N LEU A 126 14.41 -0.47 -16.26
CA LEU A 126 14.75 -0.63 -17.68
C LEU A 126 16.03 0.11 -18.06
N ASP A 127 16.16 1.38 -17.66
CA ASP A 127 17.34 2.21 -17.93
C ASP A 127 18.61 1.63 -17.30
N ALA A 128 18.49 0.96 -16.16
CA ALA A 128 19.59 0.29 -15.47
C ALA A 128 19.96 -1.07 -16.09
N GLY A 129 19.13 -1.61 -17.01
CA GLY A 129 19.32 -2.93 -17.58
C GLY A 129 19.08 -4.08 -16.60
N ASP A 130 18.26 -3.86 -15.56
CA ASP A 130 17.90 -4.88 -14.58
C ASP A 130 17.23 -6.09 -15.29
N LYS A 131 17.56 -7.30 -14.85
CA LYS A 131 16.95 -8.56 -15.34
C LYS A 131 15.72 -8.99 -14.55
N GLU A 132 15.55 -8.42 -13.37
CA GLU A 132 14.41 -8.62 -12.50
C GLU A 132 13.95 -7.27 -11.95
N HIS A 133 12.64 -7.12 -11.87
CA HIS A 133 11.98 -6.02 -11.17
C HIS A 133 10.90 -6.62 -10.27
N GLY A 134 10.01 -5.82 -9.70
CA GLY A 134 8.97 -6.36 -8.85
C GLY A 134 8.26 -5.32 -8.03
N VAL A 135 7.69 -5.78 -6.92
CA VAL A 135 6.88 -5.00 -6.00
C VAL A 135 7.14 -5.46 -4.58
N SER A 136 7.11 -4.51 -3.64
CA SER A 136 7.23 -4.74 -2.20
C SER A 136 6.01 -4.23 -1.46
N VAL A 137 5.43 -5.05 -0.59
CA VAL A 137 4.51 -4.57 0.46
C VAL A 137 5.33 -4.39 1.74
N HIS A 138 5.17 -3.25 2.41
CA HIS A 138 5.95 -2.90 3.60
C HIS A 138 5.12 -2.12 4.62
N PHE A 139 5.55 -2.16 5.88
CA PHE A 139 5.04 -1.22 6.87
C PHE A 139 5.53 0.20 6.56
N VAL A 140 4.67 1.18 6.77
CA VAL A 140 5.04 2.59 6.57
C VAL A 140 5.77 3.12 7.80
N THR A 141 6.85 3.84 7.55
CA THR A 141 7.65 4.56 8.55
C THR A 141 7.84 6.02 8.11
N GLU A 142 8.53 6.82 8.92
CA GLU A 142 8.90 8.20 8.57
C GLU A 142 9.83 8.26 7.34
N GLU A 143 10.61 7.20 7.10
CA GLU A 143 11.43 7.07 5.91
C GLU A 143 10.59 6.70 4.68
N LEU A 144 10.70 7.52 3.63
CA LEU A 144 10.05 7.30 2.34
C LEU A 144 10.45 5.93 1.76
N ASP A 145 9.45 5.06 1.54
CA ASP A 145 9.61 3.70 1.03
C ASP A 145 10.74 2.93 1.77
N GLY A 146 10.94 3.22 3.06
CA GLY A 146 12.06 2.71 3.85
C GLY A 146 11.67 1.77 4.99
N GLY A 147 10.37 1.58 5.21
CA GLY A 147 9.92 0.74 6.31
C GLY A 147 10.13 -0.77 6.05
N PRO A 148 10.01 -1.60 7.10
CA PRO A 148 10.28 -3.02 7.02
C PRO A 148 9.40 -3.74 5.99
N VAL A 149 10.04 -4.48 5.08
CA VAL A 149 9.37 -5.22 4.00
C VAL A 149 8.67 -6.45 4.58
N VAL A 150 7.42 -6.66 4.16
CA VAL A 150 6.60 -7.81 4.54
C VAL A 150 6.67 -8.91 3.49
N LEU A 151 6.52 -8.55 2.22
CA LEU A 151 6.49 -9.50 1.11
C LEU A 151 6.92 -8.80 -0.18
N GLN A 152 7.72 -9.50 -0.99
CA GLN A 152 8.06 -9.08 -2.34
C GLN A 152 7.56 -10.10 -3.37
N ALA A 153 7.26 -9.61 -4.56
CA ALA A 153 7.11 -10.45 -5.74
C ALA A 153 8.04 -9.96 -6.84
N LYS A 154 8.86 -10.86 -7.35
CA LYS A 154 9.75 -10.60 -8.48
C LYS A 154 9.03 -10.87 -9.80
N VAL A 155 9.39 -10.09 -10.81
CA VAL A 155 9.00 -10.32 -12.20
C VAL A 155 10.24 -10.24 -13.08
N PRO A 156 10.37 -11.08 -14.11
CA PRO A 156 11.47 -10.96 -15.07
C PRO A 156 11.35 -9.65 -15.84
N VAL A 157 12.46 -9.15 -16.36
CA VAL A 157 12.52 -8.08 -17.36
C VAL A 157 13.09 -8.67 -18.64
N PHE A 158 12.30 -8.65 -19.71
CA PHE A 158 12.69 -9.20 -21.01
C PHE A 158 13.32 -8.13 -21.90
N GLU A 159 14.10 -8.59 -22.88
CA GLU A 159 14.62 -7.72 -23.91
C GLU A 159 13.46 -7.11 -24.72
N GLY A 160 13.46 -5.78 -24.85
CA GLY A 160 12.41 -5.05 -25.56
C GLY A 160 11.18 -4.69 -24.72
N ASP A 161 11.11 -5.06 -23.44
CA ASP A 161 10.03 -4.60 -22.54
C ASP A 161 9.98 -3.05 -22.54
N THR A 162 8.78 -2.49 -22.70
CA THR A 162 8.51 -1.07 -22.44
C THR A 162 8.16 -0.84 -20.97
N GLY A 163 8.12 0.44 -20.55
CA GLY A 163 7.68 0.81 -19.21
C GLY A 163 6.27 0.30 -18.88
N ASP A 164 5.37 0.30 -19.86
CA ASP A 164 3.99 -0.17 -19.71
C ASP A 164 3.92 -1.71 -19.60
N ASP A 165 4.74 -2.44 -20.36
CA ASP A 165 4.82 -3.91 -20.27
C ASP A 165 5.29 -4.36 -18.88
N LEU A 166 6.34 -3.71 -18.38
CA LEU A 166 6.88 -3.98 -17.05
C LEU A 166 5.89 -3.58 -15.96
N GLN A 167 5.25 -2.43 -16.09
CA GLN A 167 4.20 -1.97 -15.18
C GLN A 167 3.02 -2.95 -15.12
N ALA A 168 2.54 -3.45 -16.25
CA ALA A 168 1.44 -4.41 -16.30
C ALA A 168 1.79 -5.72 -15.58
N ARG A 169 3.01 -6.23 -15.79
CA ARG A 169 3.52 -7.44 -15.12
C ARG A 169 3.63 -7.25 -13.61
N VAL A 170 4.10 -6.08 -13.17
CA VAL A 170 4.16 -5.71 -11.75
C VAL A 170 2.76 -5.58 -11.14
N HIS A 171 1.82 -4.90 -11.82
CA HIS A 171 0.44 -4.74 -11.33
C HIS A 171 -0.27 -6.07 -11.10
N GLU A 172 -0.02 -7.09 -11.94
CA GLU A 172 -0.55 -8.43 -11.69
C GLU A 172 -0.08 -8.99 -10.34
N GLN A 173 1.19 -8.79 -10.00
CA GLN A 173 1.72 -9.22 -8.71
C GLN A 173 1.17 -8.39 -7.55
N GLU A 174 1.01 -7.08 -7.73
CA GLU A 174 0.39 -6.20 -6.72
C GLU A 174 -1.00 -6.72 -6.30
N HIS A 175 -1.84 -7.08 -7.27
CA HIS A 175 -3.20 -7.57 -7.01
C HIS A 175 -3.23 -8.94 -6.32
N ARG A 176 -2.11 -9.67 -6.32
CA ARG A 176 -1.96 -10.95 -5.61
C ARG A 176 -1.43 -10.73 -4.20
N ILE A 177 -0.31 -10.01 -4.06
CA ILE A 177 0.40 -9.94 -2.80
C ILE A 177 -0.20 -8.92 -1.83
N TYR A 178 -0.82 -7.83 -2.31
CA TYR A 178 -1.38 -6.85 -1.39
C TYR A 178 -2.55 -7.43 -0.58
N PRO A 179 -3.58 -8.04 -1.22
CA PRO A 179 -4.67 -8.66 -0.46
C PRO A 179 -4.19 -9.79 0.46
N LEU A 180 -3.14 -10.53 0.07
CA LEU A 180 -2.53 -11.58 0.90
C LEU A 180 -1.90 -11.00 2.18
N VAL A 181 -1.15 -9.91 2.08
CA VAL A 181 -0.56 -9.26 3.25
C VAL A 181 -1.63 -8.65 4.14
N VAL A 182 -2.65 -8.02 3.55
CA VAL A 182 -3.82 -7.51 4.30
C VAL A 182 -4.51 -8.67 5.04
N LYS A 183 -4.66 -9.84 4.40
CA LYS A 183 -5.19 -11.04 5.04
C LYS A 183 -4.36 -11.42 6.28
N TRP A 184 -3.04 -11.52 6.16
CA TRP A 184 -2.18 -11.88 7.29
C TRP A 184 -2.32 -10.90 8.46
N PHE A 185 -2.43 -9.61 8.18
CA PHE A 185 -2.71 -8.61 9.21
C PHE A 185 -4.08 -8.83 9.85
N CYS A 186 -5.12 -9.02 9.04
CA CYS A 186 -6.48 -9.17 9.55
C CYS A 186 -6.71 -10.48 10.32
N ASP A 187 -5.92 -11.50 10.05
CA ASP A 187 -5.91 -12.79 10.75
C ASP A 187 -4.98 -12.77 12.00
N ASP A 188 -4.44 -11.61 12.39
CA ASP A 188 -3.51 -11.43 13.51
C ASP A 188 -2.24 -12.29 13.40
N ARG A 189 -1.84 -12.62 12.17
CA ARG A 189 -0.62 -13.38 11.85
C ARG A 189 0.58 -12.50 11.56
N LEU A 190 0.34 -11.29 11.05
CA LEU A 190 1.37 -10.31 10.72
C LEU A 190 1.40 -9.19 11.76
N ALA A 191 2.58 -8.92 12.31
CA ALA A 191 2.80 -7.82 13.24
C ALA A 191 4.14 -7.12 12.97
N LEU A 192 4.22 -5.85 13.38
CA LEU A 192 5.49 -5.13 13.49
C LEU A 192 5.93 -5.18 14.96
N GLY A 193 6.86 -6.08 15.28
CA GLY A 193 7.45 -6.25 16.60
C GLY A 193 8.68 -5.37 16.83
N ALA A 194 9.28 -5.47 18.02
CA ALA A 194 10.46 -4.70 18.38
C ALA A 194 11.70 -5.04 17.53
N GLN A 195 11.75 -6.24 16.95
CA GLN A 195 12.86 -6.73 16.15
C GLN A 195 12.61 -6.65 14.63
N GLY A 196 11.46 -6.12 14.21
CA GLY A 196 11.06 -6.04 12.81
C GLY A 196 9.72 -6.70 12.54
N VAL A 197 9.50 -7.12 11.29
CA VAL A 197 8.25 -7.78 10.89
C VAL A 197 8.25 -9.22 11.37
N GLU A 198 7.13 -9.65 11.92
CA GLU A 198 6.88 -11.04 12.32
C GLU A 198 5.67 -11.57 11.57
N LEU A 199 5.79 -12.79 11.03
CA LEU A 199 4.68 -13.56 10.46
C LEU A 199 4.58 -14.88 11.23
N ASP A 200 3.42 -15.18 11.80
CA ASP A 200 3.19 -16.35 12.65
C ASP A 200 4.20 -16.45 13.83
N ASN A 201 4.54 -15.31 14.42
CA ASN A 201 5.56 -15.15 15.46
C ASN A 201 6.98 -15.55 15.00
N GLN A 202 7.24 -15.58 13.69
CA GLN A 202 8.58 -15.78 13.13
C GLN A 202 9.08 -14.47 12.52
N PRO A 203 10.30 -14.02 12.88
CA PRO A 203 10.88 -12.82 12.29
C PRO A 203 11.12 -13.02 10.80
N LEU A 204 10.77 -12.01 9.99
CA LEU A 204 11.08 -11.99 8.57
C LEU A 204 12.44 -11.35 8.31
N GLY A 205 13.11 -11.81 7.26
CA GLY A 205 14.33 -11.21 6.75
C GLY A 205 14.10 -9.82 6.14
N PRO A 206 15.18 -9.12 5.73
CA PRO A 206 15.08 -7.77 5.18
C PRO A 206 14.29 -7.67 3.86
N GLN A 207 14.08 -8.79 3.17
CA GLN A 207 13.28 -8.88 1.93
C GLN A 207 11.83 -9.36 2.20
N GLY A 208 11.45 -9.51 3.47
CA GLY A 208 10.14 -10.03 3.87
C GLY A 208 10.04 -11.56 3.74
N TYR A 209 8.81 -12.03 3.62
CA TYR A 209 8.47 -13.43 3.39
C TYR A 209 8.74 -13.78 1.93
N ALA A 210 9.99 -14.08 1.58
CA ALA A 210 10.36 -14.58 0.27
C ALA A 210 10.82 -16.04 0.40
N SER A 211 10.57 -16.87 -0.62
CA SER A 211 11.43 -18.04 -0.82
C SER A 211 12.78 -17.49 -1.29
N GLU A 212 13.86 -17.86 -0.61
CA GLU A 212 15.22 -17.54 -1.08
C GLU A 212 15.60 -18.36 -2.33
N ASP A 213 14.70 -19.25 -2.79
CA ASP A 213 14.87 -20.19 -3.90
C ASP A 213 13.77 -20.03 -4.97
#